data_AF-A0A9P0YJ05-F1
#
_entry.id   AF-A0A9P0YJ05-F1
#
_cell.length_a   1.000
_cell.length_b   1.000
_cell.length_c   1.000
_cell.angle_alpha   90.00
_cell.angle_beta   90.00
_cell.angle_gamma   90.00
#
_symmetry.space_group_name_H-M   'P 1'
#
loop_
_entity.id
_entity.type
_entity.pdbx_description
1 polymer ?
#
loop_
_entity_poly.entity_id
_entity_poly.type
_entity_poly.pdbx_seq_one_letter_code
_entity_poly.pdbx_strand_id
1 'polypeptide(L)'
;MKRTRRETEGNGSRATAEEEESPAIGIDLGTTYSCVGVWQPQHGRVEIISNDLGNRTTPSWVAFTDAERLIGESAQNQAAMNPPNTIFEVKRLIGRTFFDAMVQNDMKHWPFKLTVVP
;
A
#
# COMPACT_ATOMS: atom_id res chain seq x y z
N MET A 1 69.38 9.88 -14.86
CA MET A 1 68.61 10.22 -13.64
C MET A 1 68.45 11.73 -13.64
N LYS A 2 67.28 12.38 -13.71
CA LYS A 2 65.91 12.09 -13.24
C LYS A 2 64.90 12.59 -14.28
N ARG A 3 63.79 11.89 -14.44
CA ARG A 3 62.70 12.23 -15.39
C ARG A 3 61.92 13.43 -14.87
N THR A 4 61.67 14.40 -15.73
CA THR A 4 60.68 15.47 -15.52
C THR A 4 59.28 14.85 -15.65
N ARG A 5 58.48 14.87 -14.58
CA ARG A 5 57.07 14.44 -14.61
C ARG A 5 56.23 15.70 -14.83
N ARG A 6 55.64 15.85 -16.02
CA ARG A 6 54.51 16.77 -16.20
C ARG A 6 53.33 16.16 -15.45
N GLU A 7 52.76 16.91 -14.52
CA GLU A 7 51.45 16.62 -13.95
C GLU A 7 50.42 17.10 -14.97
N THR A 8 49.71 16.15 -15.57
CA THR A 8 48.45 16.43 -16.27
C THR A 8 47.33 16.34 -15.24
N GLU A 9 46.76 17.49 -14.90
CA GLU A 9 45.49 17.56 -14.17
C GLU A 9 44.40 16.95 -15.04
N GLY A 10 44.03 15.70 -14.73
CA GLY A 10 42.82 15.09 -15.28
C GLY A 10 41.63 15.74 -14.59
N ASN A 11 40.85 16.51 -15.35
CA ASN A 11 39.53 16.96 -14.94
C ASN A 11 38.60 15.74 -14.86
N GLY A 12 38.64 15.04 -13.73
CA GLY A 12 37.68 13.99 -13.41
C GLY A 12 36.33 14.64 -13.19
N SER A 13 35.50 14.71 -14.22
CA SER A 13 34.08 15.02 -14.06
C SER A 13 33.48 13.96 -13.14
N ARG A 14 33.34 14.31 -11.86
CA ARG A 14 32.58 13.52 -10.91
C ARG A 14 31.14 13.56 -11.40
N ALA A 15 30.73 12.51 -12.11
CA ALA A 15 29.33 12.25 -12.37
C ALA A 15 28.66 12.21 -11.00
N THR A 16 27.95 13.27 -10.65
CA THR A 16 26.97 13.23 -9.59
C THR A 16 25.94 12.23 -10.07
N ALA A 17 25.87 11.06 -9.43
CA ALA A 17 24.70 10.21 -9.58
C ALA A 17 23.52 11.09 -9.19
N GLU A 18 22.70 11.47 -10.17
CA GLU A 18 21.41 12.06 -9.89
C GLU A 18 20.68 11.03 -9.05
N GLU A 19 20.38 11.37 -7.79
CA GLU A 19 19.51 10.54 -6.98
C GLU A 19 18.19 10.46 -7.72
N GLU A 20 17.88 9.27 -8.26
CA GLU A 20 16.62 9.04 -8.96
C GLU A 20 15.51 9.24 -7.92
N GLU A 21 14.84 10.39 -8.00
CA GLU A 21 13.78 10.74 -7.06
C GLU A 21 12.69 9.65 -7.17
N SER A 22 12.39 8.99 -6.05
CA SER A 22 11.40 7.92 -6.05
C SER A 22 10.06 8.46 -6.55
N PRO A 23 9.38 7.75 -7.47
CA PRO A 23 8.21 8.30 -8.11
C PRO A 23 7.08 8.50 -7.09
N ALA A 24 6.42 9.65 -7.16
CA ALA A 24 5.24 9.91 -6.35
C ALA A 24 4.09 8.96 -6.74
N ILE A 25 3.47 8.33 -5.73
CA ILE A 25 2.32 7.46 -5.89
C ILE A 25 1.06 8.09 -5.28
N GLY A 26 -0.07 7.87 -5.94
CA GLY A 26 -1.40 8.18 -5.40
C GLY A 26 -2.09 6.88 -5.00
N ILE A 27 -2.62 6.82 -3.79
CA ILE A 27 -3.38 5.67 -3.28
C ILE A 27 -4.81 6.13 -2.98
N ASP A 28 -5.78 5.50 -3.63
CA ASP A 28 -7.17 5.56 -3.20
C ASP A 28 -7.42 4.40 -2.23
N LEU A 29 -7.54 4.72 -0.95
CA LEU A 29 -7.88 3.77 0.11
C LEU A 29 -9.40 3.68 0.24
N GLY A 30 -10.07 2.91 -0.62
CA GLY A 30 -11.53 2.80 -0.64
C GLY A 30 -12.10 1.83 0.41
N THR A 31 -13.42 1.89 0.62
CA THR A 31 -14.13 1.06 1.62
C THR A 31 -14.08 -0.43 1.28
N THR A 32 -14.26 -0.78 0.01
CA THR A 32 -14.34 -2.17 -0.48
C THR A 32 -13.14 -2.55 -1.32
N TYR A 33 -12.64 -1.61 -2.15
CA TYR A 33 -11.48 -1.79 -3.01
C TYR A 33 -10.58 -0.57 -2.88
N SER A 34 -9.28 -0.79 -3.04
CA SER A 34 -8.25 0.23 -3.12
C SER A 34 -7.55 0.17 -4.48
N CYS A 35 -6.93 1.26 -4.90
CA CYS A 35 -6.10 1.31 -6.10
C CYS A 35 -4.86 2.17 -5.88
N VAL A 36 -3.83 1.94 -6.70
CA VAL A 36 -2.60 2.73 -6.66
C VAL A 36 -2.20 3.14 -8.08
N GLY A 37 -1.87 4.41 -8.24
CA GLY A 37 -1.37 5.00 -9.47
C GLY A 37 -0.03 5.67 -9.26
N VAL A 38 0.78 5.70 -10.30
CA VAL A 38 2.10 6.35 -10.32
C VAL A 38 2.15 7.37 -11.45
N TRP A 39 2.70 8.56 -11.18
CA TRP A 39 3.00 9.51 -12.24
C TRP A 39 4.26 9.07 -12.99
N GLN A 40 4.19 8.94 -14.31
CA GLN A 40 5.34 8.64 -15.16
C GLN A 40 5.73 9.88 -15.98
N PRO A 41 6.73 10.66 -15.54
CA PRO A 41 7.15 11.89 -16.21
C PRO A 41 7.54 11.67 -17.67
N GLN A 42 8.19 10.54 -17.98
CA GLN A 42 8.68 10.21 -19.33
C GLN A 42 7.54 10.04 -20.33
N HIS A 43 6.35 9.64 -19.87
CA HIS A 43 5.15 9.46 -20.69
C HIS A 43 4.12 10.58 -20.50
N GLY A 44 4.36 11.52 -19.57
CA GLY A 44 3.45 12.61 -19.24
C GLY A 44 2.06 12.15 -18.79
N ARG A 45 1.93 10.99 -18.14
CA ARG A 45 0.64 10.42 -17.73
C ARG A 45 0.72 9.64 -16.41
N VAL A 46 -0.44 9.43 -15.78
CA VAL A 46 -0.61 8.49 -14.67
C VAL A 46 -0.76 7.08 -15.22
N GLU A 47 -0.11 6.11 -14.59
CA GLU A 47 -0.35 4.68 -14.81
C GLU A 47 -0.97 4.06 -13.57
N ILE A 48 -2.02 3.25 -13.75
CA ILE A 48 -2.62 2.45 -12.67
C ILE A 48 -1.91 1.11 -12.61
N ILE A 49 -1.34 0.80 -11.45
CA ILE A 49 -0.54 -0.40 -11.22
C ILE A 49 -1.47 -1.58 -10.98
N SER A 50 -1.22 -2.71 -11.64
CA SER A 50 -1.88 -3.98 -11.35
C SER A 50 -1.20 -4.70 -10.18
N ASN A 51 -1.97 -5.41 -9.37
CA ASN A 51 -1.43 -6.36 -8.40
C ASN A 51 -0.84 -7.61 -9.07
N ASP A 52 -0.34 -8.53 -8.27
CA ASP A 52 0.26 -9.81 -8.68
C ASP A 52 -0.70 -10.73 -9.47
N LEU A 53 -2.02 -10.55 -9.30
CA LEU A 53 -3.05 -11.24 -10.07
C LEU A 53 -3.47 -10.51 -11.35
N GLY A 54 -2.89 -9.33 -11.63
CA GLY A 54 -3.19 -8.52 -12.81
C GLY A 54 -4.39 -7.56 -12.64
N ASN A 55 -5.00 -7.49 -11.46
CA ASN A 55 -6.13 -6.59 -11.18
C ASN A 55 -5.64 -5.18 -10.87
N ARG A 56 -6.33 -4.15 -11.39
CA ARG A 56 -6.02 -2.73 -11.13
C ARG A 56 -6.65 -2.16 -9.86
N THR A 57 -7.43 -2.97 -9.16
CA THR A 57 -8.02 -2.67 -7.86
C THR A 57 -7.87 -3.89 -6.98
N THR A 58 -7.53 -3.67 -5.71
CA THR A 58 -7.32 -4.75 -4.73
C THR A 58 -8.40 -4.64 -3.64
N PRO A 59 -9.05 -5.74 -3.22
CA PRO A 59 -10.01 -5.69 -2.12
C PRO A 59 -9.38 -5.09 -0.85
N SER A 60 -10.10 -4.19 -0.18
CA SER A 60 -9.73 -3.61 1.12
C SER A 60 -10.01 -4.59 2.27
N TRP A 61 -9.40 -5.77 2.18
CA TRP A 61 -9.62 -6.91 3.07
C TRP A 61 -8.29 -7.35 3.68
N VAL A 62 -8.31 -7.70 4.97
CA VAL A 62 -7.19 -8.30 5.70
C VAL A 62 -7.70 -9.49 6.49
N ALA A 63 -7.06 -10.65 6.37
CA ALA A 63 -7.36 -11.80 7.20
C ALA A 63 -6.14 -12.25 7.99
N PHE A 64 -6.38 -12.69 9.21
CA PHE A 64 -5.35 -13.28 10.07
C PHE A 64 -5.58 -14.78 10.17
N THR A 65 -4.52 -15.54 9.94
CA THR A 65 -4.45 -16.98 10.16
C THR A 65 -3.39 -17.29 11.21
N ASP A 66 -3.28 -18.54 11.64
CA ASP A 66 -2.23 -18.96 12.58
C ASP A 66 -0.81 -18.83 12.00
N ALA A 67 -0.69 -18.86 10.67
CA ALA A 67 0.59 -18.86 9.96
C ALA A 67 0.99 -17.46 9.48
N GLU A 68 0.03 -16.69 8.96
CA GLU A 68 0.31 -15.45 8.24
C GLU A 68 -0.87 -14.48 8.19
N ARG A 69 -0.58 -13.28 7.69
CA ARG A 69 -1.56 -12.23 7.38
C ARG A 69 -1.81 -12.19 5.87
N LEU A 70 -3.04 -12.44 5.47
CA LEU A 70 -3.52 -12.37 4.09
C LEU A 70 -4.09 -10.98 3.80
N ILE A 71 -3.91 -10.48 2.58
CA ILE A 71 -4.34 -9.14 2.14
C ILE A 71 -4.96 -9.24 0.75
N GLY A 72 -6.00 -8.44 0.49
CA GLY A 72 -6.61 -8.36 -0.84
C GLY A 72 -7.45 -9.57 -1.18
N GLU A 73 -7.31 -10.07 -2.40
CA GLU A 73 -8.03 -11.20 -2.95
C GLU A 73 -7.86 -12.46 -2.10
N SER A 74 -6.65 -12.71 -1.60
CA SER A 74 -6.37 -13.86 -0.73
C SER A 74 -7.23 -13.83 0.55
N ALA A 75 -7.37 -12.67 1.19
CA ALA A 75 -8.21 -12.49 2.36
C ALA A 75 -9.70 -12.61 2.03
N GLN A 76 -10.14 -12.01 0.91
CA GLN A 76 -11.54 -12.07 0.46
C GLN A 76 -11.98 -13.50 0.14
N ASN A 77 -11.14 -14.28 -0.56
CA ASN A 77 -11.47 -15.63 -1.02
C ASN A 77 -11.71 -16.62 0.12
N GLN A 78 -11.02 -16.45 1.25
CA GLN A 78 -11.16 -17.34 2.42
C GLN A 78 -12.19 -16.86 3.44
N ALA A 79 -12.85 -15.72 3.20
CA ALA A 79 -13.74 -15.08 4.17
C ALA A 79 -14.86 -15.98 4.71
N ALA A 80 -15.40 -16.86 3.86
CA ALA A 80 -16.45 -17.80 4.26
C ALA A 80 -15.94 -18.90 5.23
N MET A 81 -14.65 -19.22 5.19
CA MET A 81 -14.02 -20.26 6.02
C MET A 81 -13.44 -19.72 7.32
N ASN A 82 -13.08 -18.44 7.36
CA ASN A 82 -12.51 -17.78 8.54
C ASN A 82 -13.20 -16.42 8.82
N PRO A 83 -14.54 -16.39 8.94
CA PRO A 83 -15.28 -15.14 9.05
C PRO A 83 -14.87 -14.24 10.23
N PRO A 84 -14.62 -14.72 11.47
CA PRO A 84 -14.34 -13.83 12.59
C PRO A 84 -12.96 -13.16 12.52
N ASN A 85 -12.02 -13.70 11.74
CA ASN A 85 -10.66 -13.16 11.60
C ASN A 85 -10.41 -12.50 10.24
N THR A 86 -11.48 -12.26 9.47
CA THR A 86 -11.42 -11.59 8.17
C THR A 86 -12.08 -10.22 8.26
N ILE A 87 -11.27 -9.17 8.13
CA ILE A 87 -11.64 -7.78 8.38
C ILE A 87 -11.81 -7.03 7.07
N PHE A 88 -12.92 -6.30 6.94
CA PHE A 88 -13.29 -5.52 5.77
C PHE A 88 -14.11 -4.29 6.18
N GLU A 89 -14.33 -3.34 5.27
CA GLU A 89 -15.06 -2.09 5.51
C GLU A 89 -14.52 -1.18 6.65
N VAL A 90 -13.26 -1.35 7.04
CA VAL A 90 -12.62 -0.58 8.13
C VAL A 90 -12.72 0.94 7.91
N LYS A 91 -12.79 1.41 6.66
CA LYS A 91 -12.98 2.84 6.33
C LYS A 91 -14.24 3.43 6.96
N ARG A 92 -15.28 2.64 7.25
CA ARG A 92 -16.48 3.08 7.97
C ARG A 92 -16.21 3.43 9.43
N LEU A 93 -15.17 2.84 10.02
CA LEU A 93 -14.80 2.97 11.42
C LEU A 93 -13.73 4.04 11.67
N ILE A 94 -12.88 4.32 10.68
CA ILE A 94 -11.76 5.25 10.83
C ILE A 94 -12.28 6.64 11.25
N GLY A 95 -11.70 7.18 12.32
CA GLY A 95 -12.05 8.50 12.86
C GLY A 95 -13.35 8.53 13.68
N ARG A 96 -14.03 7.40 13.88
CA ARG A 96 -15.23 7.32 14.74
C ARG A 96 -14.91 6.81 16.13
N THR A 97 -15.75 7.17 17.08
CA THR A 97 -15.72 6.58 18.43
C THR A 97 -16.52 5.29 18.45
N PHE A 98 -16.20 4.38 19.38
CA PHE A 98 -16.92 3.12 19.52
C PHE A 98 -18.43 3.32 19.75
N PHE A 99 -18.82 4.36 20.49
CA PHE A 99 -20.22 4.64 20.84
C PHE A 99 -20.99 5.43 19.76
N ASP A 100 -20.37 5.74 18.62
CA ASP A 100 -21.06 6.36 17.48
C ASP A 100 -22.23 5.47 17.02
N ALA A 101 -23.42 6.05 16.84
CA ALA A 101 -24.62 5.34 16.45
C ALA A 101 -24.47 4.56 15.12
N MET A 102 -23.69 5.09 14.17
CA MET A 102 -23.39 4.41 12.92
C MET A 102 -22.50 3.19 13.15
N VAL A 103 -21.48 3.31 14.01
CA VAL A 103 -20.61 2.18 14.38
C VAL A 103 -21.42 1.08 15.07
N GLN A 104 -22.27 1.43 16.03
CA GLN A 104 -23.13 0.48 16.73
C GLN A 104 -24.12 -0.22 15.79
N ASN A 105 -24.57 0.45 14.73
CA ASN A 105 -25.43 -0.15 13.73
C ASN A 105 -24.64 -1.10 12.80
N ASP A 106 -23.52 -0.64 12.24
CA ASP A 106 -22.71 -1.42 11.31
C ASP A 106 -22.12 -2.68 11.98
N MET A 107 -21.79 -2.61 13.26
CA MET A 107 -21.31 -3.74 14.08
C MET A 107 -22.25 -4.96 14.06
N LYS A 108 -23.55 -4.76 13.82
CA LYS A 108 -24.53 -5.87 13.76
C LYS A 108 -24.40 -6.72 12.49
N HIS A 109 -23.70 -6.21 11.49
CA HIS A 109 -23.59 -6.80 10.16
C HIS A 109 -22.22 -7.42 9.89
N TRP A 110 -21.24 -7.20 10.76
CA TRP A 110 -19.91 -7.79 10.60
C TRP A 110 -19.76 -9.11 11.36
N PRO A 111 -19.03 -10.08 10.78
CA PRO A 111 -18.75 -11.36 11.43
C PRO A 111 -17.60 -11.28 12.46
N PHE A 112 -16.86 -10.17 12.49
CA PHE A 112 -15.75 -9.93 13.39
C PHE A 112 -16.15 -9.04 14.57
N LYS A 113 -15.45 -9.19 15.69
CA LYS A 113 -15.75 -8.47 16.93
C LYS A 113 -15.04 -7.12 16.97
N LEU A 114 -15.80 -6.05 17.22
CA LEU A 114 -15.26 -4.75 17.63
C LEU A 114 -15.19 -4.65 19.16
N THR A 115 -14.11 -4.07 19.69
CA THR A 115 -13.93 -3.84 21.14
C THR A 115 -13.32 -2.47 21.41
N VAL A 116 -13.57 -1.96 22.61
CA VAL A 116 -12.82 -0.83 23.18
C VAL A 116 -11.64 -1.42 23.94
N VAL A 117 -10.46 -0.84 23.75
CA VAL A 117 -9.28 -1.15 24.58
C VAL A 117 -9.30 -0.20 25.78
N PRO A 118 -9.18 -0.71 27.02
CA PRO A 118 -9.10 0.12 28.23
C PRO A 118 -7.93 1.11 28.23
#